data_AF-A0A9D9E428-F1
#
_entry.id   AF-A0A9D9E428-F1
#
_cell.length_a   1.000
_cell.length_b   1.000
_cell.length_c   1.000
_cell.angle_alpha   90.00
_cell.angle_beta   90.00
_cell.angle_gamma   90.00
#
_symmetry.space_group_name_H-M   'P 1'
#
loop_
_entity.id
_entity.type
_entity.pdbx_description
1 polymer ?
#
loop_
_entity_poly.entity_id
_entity_poly.type
_entity_poly.pdbx_seq_one_letter_code
_entity_poly.pdbx_strand_id
1 'polypeptide(L)' 'MQEISVAAKSVKEIYRKPMCLLCAGYKQEEIAALLGISELTLLMRIHKGHKLFMKALKRNRLYADANDTSSQRYE' A
#
# COMPACT_ATOMS: atom_id res chain seq x y z
N MET A 1 5.46 -9.73 9.29
CA MET A 1 5.29 -9.91 7.82
C MET A 1 3.83 -9.97 7.35
N GLN A 2 2.89 -10.56 8.12
CA GLN A 2 1.47 -10.67 7.75
C GLN A 2 0.73 -9.33 7.53
N GLU A 3 0.98 -8.32 8.37
CA GLU A 3 0.28 -7.02 8.31
C GLU A 3 0.53 -6.23 7.01
N ILE A 4 1.74 -6.33 6.47
CA ILE A 4 2.14 -5.70 5.20
C ILE A 4 1.37 -6.33 4.04
N SER A 5 1.18 -7.66 4.07
CA SER A 5 0.41 -8.39 3.05
C SER A 5 -1.06 -7.98 3.04
N VAL A 6 -1.67 -7.81 4.22
CA VAL A 6 -3.06 -7.37 4.35
C VAL A 6 -3.23 -5.92 3.89
N ALA A 7 -2.34 -5.02 4.30
CA ALA A 7 -2.36 -3.63 3.87
C ALA A 7 -2.19 -3.50 2.35
N ALA A 8 -1.27 -4.26 1.74
CA ALA A 8 -1.06 -4.26 0.29
C ALA A 8 -2.29 -4.75 -0.48
N LYS A 9 -2.97 -5.82 -0.01
CA LYS A 9 -4.19 -6.34 -0.64
C LYS A 9 -5.38 -5.38 -0.55
N SER A 10 -5.42 -4.51 0.46
CA SER A 10 -6.48 -3.50 0.61
C SER A 10 -6.37 -2.34 -0.40
N VAL A 11 -5.21 -2.15 -1.03
CA VAL A 11 -4.98 -1.10 -2.03
C VAL A 11 -5.34 -1.61 -3.43
N LYS A 12 -6.19 -0.87 -4.13
CA LYS A 12 -6.61 -1.19 -5.51
C LYS A 12 -5.39 -1.41 -6.41
N GLU A 13 -5.50 -2.38 -7.32
CA GLU A 13 -4.41 -2.77 -8.22
C GLU A 13 -3.85 -1.59 -9.02
N ILE A 14 -4.73 -0.69 -9.50
CA ILE A 14 -4.35 0.51 -10.25
C ILE A 14 -3.33 1.43 -9.52
N TYR A 15 -3.25 1.34 -8.19
CA TYR A 15 -2.30 2.11 -7.38
C TYR A 15 -1.13 1.26 -6.86
N ARG A 16 -1.36 -0.04 -6.65
CA ARG A 16 -0.34 -0.98 -6.17
C ARG A 16 0.64 -1.37 -7.27
N LYS A 17 0.15 -1.67 -8.47
CA LYS A 17 0.95 -2.15 -9.62
C LYS A 17 2.09 -1.18 -9.99
N PRO A 18 1.87 0.14 -10.07
CA PRO A 18 2.96 1.09 -10.31
C PRO A 18 4.02 1.10 -9.20
N MET A 19 3.63 1.00 -7.93
CA MET A 19 4.57 0.95 -6.81
C MET A 19 5.39 -0.34 -6.83
N CYS A 20 4.77 -1.48 -7.16
CA CYS A 20 5.49 -2.75 -7.29
C CYS A 20 6.52 -2.72 -8.42
N LEU A 21 6.19 -2.11 -9.56
CA LEU A 21 7.13 -1.99 -10.69
C LEU A 21 8.32 -1.09 -10.32
N LEU A 22 8.08 0.01 -9.60
CA LEU A 22 9.17 0.84 -9.05
C LEU A 22 10.07 0.03 -8.10
N CYS A 23 9.49 -0.75 -7.19
CA CYS A 23 10.26 -1.62 -6.30
C CYS A 23 11.04 -2.72 -7.04
N ALA A 24 10.55 -3.14 -8.21
CA ALA A 24 11.24 -4.08 -9.09
C ALA A 24 12.36 -3.44 -9.92
N GLY A 25 12.58 -2.12 -9.79
CA GLY A 25 13.67 -1.40 -10.44
C GLY A 25 13.35 -0.82 -11.81
N TYR A 26 12.10 -0.87 -12.27
CA TYR A 26 11.70 -0.23 -13.52
C TYR A 26 11.75 1.29 -13.39
N LYS A 27 12.16 1.97 -14.48
CA LYS A 27 12.16 3.42 -14.56
C LYS A 27 10.74 3.95 -14.72
N GLN A 28 10.51 5.19 -14.30
CA GLN A 28 9.21 5.85 -14.38
C GLN A 28 8.64 5.86 -15.82
N GLU A 29 9.48 6.18 -16.81
CA GLU A 29 9.12 6.22 -18.23
C GLU A 29 8.65 4.84 -18.73
N GLU A 30 9.37 3.77 -18.34
CA GLU A 30 9.04 2.38 -18.71
C GLU A 30 7.69 1.97 -18.11
N ILE A 31 7.43 2.33 -16.85
CA ILE A 31 6.18 2.03 -16.17
C ILE A 31 5.02 2.81 -16.80
N ALA A 32 5.22 4.08 -17.14
CA ALA A 32 4.21 4.91 -17.77
C ALA A 32 3.81 4.34 -19.14
N ALA A 33 4.80 3.94 -19.95
CA ALA A 33 4.61 3.27 -21.23
C ALA A 33 3.90 1.91 -21.08
N LEU A 34 4.36 1.06 -20.15
CA LEU A 34 3.76 -0.27 -19.90
C LEU A 34 2.28 -0.18 -19.50
N LEU A 35 1.91 0.86 -18.73
CA LEU A 35 0.56 1.07 -18.24
C LEU A 35 -0.30 1.90 -19.19
N GLY A 36 0.26 2.41 -20.29
CA GLY A 36 -0.45 3.25 -21.27
C GLY A 36 -0.97 4.56 -20.67
N ILE A 37 -0.19 5.20 -19.79
CA ILE A 37 -0.56 6.46 -19.12
C ILE A 37 0.56 7.49 -19.19
N SER A 38 0.21 8.77 -19.00
CA SER A 38 1.23 9.82 -18.83
C SER A 38 2.01 9.67 -17.52
N GLU A 39 3.25 10.15 -17.51
CA GLU A 39 4.08 10.17 -16.30
C GLU A 39 3.46 10.95 -15.14
N LEU A 40 2.77 12.06 -15.45
CA LEU A 40 2.02 12.80 -14.43
C LEU A 40 0.94 11.92 -13.77
N THR A 41 0.19 11.16 -14.58
CA THR A 41 -0.83 10.23 -14.09
C THR A 41 -0.20 9.12 -13.25
N LEU A 42 0.96 8.62 -13.68
CA LEU A 42 1.74 7.63 -12.94
C LEU A 42 2.13 8.15 -11.54
N LEU A 43 2.71 9.35 -11.46
CA LEU A 43 3.09 9.98 -10.20
C LEU A 43 1.89 10.17 -9.26
N MET A 44 0.75 10.62 -9.79
CA MET A 44 -0.48 10.75 -9.02
C MET A 44 -0.97 9.39 -8.47
N ARG A 45 -0.87 8.32 -9.27
CA ARG A 45 -1.25 6.96 -8.84
C ARG A 45 -0.33 6.43 -7.76
N ILE A 46 0.98 6.64 -7.88
CA ILE A 46 1.98 6.26 -6.87
C ILE A 46 1.71 7.01 -5.57
N HIS A 47 1.55 8.34 -5.62
CA HIS A 47 1.30 9.15 -4.44
C HIS A 47 0.00 8.73 -3.72
N LYS A 48 -1.08 8.51 -4.47
CA LYS A 48 -2.36 8.04 -3.92
C LYS A 48 -2.25 6.62 -3.35
N GLY A 49 -1.52 5.74 -4.04
CA GLY A 49 -1.24 4.38 -3.57
C GLY A 49 -0.50 4.36 -2.24
N HIS A 50 0.58 5.15 -2.13
CA HIS A 50 1.37 5.28 -0.92
C HIS A 50 0.53 5.79 0.26
N LYS A 51 -0.29 6.83 0.04
CA LYS A 51 -1.20 7.36 1.06
C LYS A 51 -2.22 6.32 1.55
N LEU A 52 -2.80 5.53 0.64
CA LEU A 52 -3.75 4.47 0.99
C LEU A 52 -3.06 3.33 1.75
N PHE A 53 -1.87 2.92 1.30
CA PHE A 53 -1.08 1.88 1.94
C PHE A 53 -0.69 2.26 3.37
N MET A 54 -0.18 3.47 3.59
CA MET A 54 0.13 4.00 4.92
C MET A 54 -1.10 4.07 5.83
N LYS A 55 -2.25 4.47 5.29
CA LYS A 55 -3.51 4.47 6.05
C LYS A 55 -3.95 3.05 6.44
N ALA A 56 -3.77 2.07 5.56
CA ALA A 56 -4.07 0.67 5.85
C ALA A 56 -3.12 0.09 6.93
N LEU A 57 -1.82 0.37 6.83
CA LEU A 57 -0.84 0.00 7.86
C LEU A 57 -1.18 0.61 9.22
N LYS A 58 -1.54 1.90 9.26
CA LYS A 58 -1.93 2.57 10.51
C LYS A 58 -3.17 1.93 11.14
N ARG A 59 -4.19 1.58 10.33
CA ARG A 59 -5.36 0.84 10.85
C ARG A 59 -4.96 -0.51 11.41
N ASN A 60 -4.15 -1.28 10.69
CA ASN A 60 -3.74 -2.61 11.14
C ASN A 60 -2.97 -2.56 12.47
N ARG A 61 -2.09 -1.56 12.66
CA ARG A 61 -1.44 -1.32 13.96
C ARG A 61 -2.42 -0.99 15.08
N LEU A 62 -3.39 -0.12 14.82
CA LEU A 62 -4.42 0.24 15.80
C LEU A 62 -5.31 -0.95 16.20
N TYR A 63 -5.56 -1.90 15.28
CA TYR A 63 -6.26 -3.14 15.59
C TYR A 63 -5.40 -4.14 16.37
N ALA A 64 -4.09 -4.18 16.14
CA ALA A 64 -3.17 -4.99 16.94
C ALA A 64 -3.13 -4.52 18.40
N ASP A 65 -3.02 -3.20 18.64
CA ASP A 65 -3.00 -2.63 20.00
C ASP A 65 -4.36 -2.81 20.74
N ALA A 66 -5.49 -2.80 20.02
CA ALA A 66 -6.82 -3.01 20.59
C ALA A 66 -7.08 -4.47 21.00
N ASN A 67 -6.45 -5.43 20.32
CA ASN A 67 -6.54 -6.85 20.66
C ASN A 67 -5.59 -7.25 21.82
N ASP A 68 -4.50 -6.51 22.02
CA ASP A 68 -3.61 -6.73 23.18
C ASP A 68 -4.25 -6.26 24.49
N THR A 69 -5.00 -5.15 24.46
CA THR A 69 -5.71 -4.60 25.64
C THR A 69 -6.95 -5.37 26.05
N SER A 70 -7.47 -6.27 25.20
CA SER A 70 -8.65 -7.09 25.51
C SER A 70 -8.32 -8.45 26.13
N SER A 71 -7.04 -8.87 26.16
CA SER A 71 -6.60 -10.10 26.85
C SER A 71 -6.30 -9.93 28.35
N GLN A 72 -6.33 -8.71 28.90
CA GLN A 72 -6.06 -8.47 30.34
C GLN A 72 -7.33 -8.32 31.21
N ARG A 73 -8.52 -8.68 30.72
CA ARG A 73 -9.79 -8.53 31.48
C ARG A 73 -10.36 -9.80 32.08
N TYR A 74 -9.65 -10.91 32.04
CA TYR A 74 -10.03 -12.16 32.73
C TYR A 74 -8.83 -12.80 33.41
N GLU A 75 -8.32 -12.16 34.47
CA GLU A 75 -7.59 -12.82 35.56
C GLU A 75 -8.23 -12.40 36.90
#